data_AF-A0A2V9MS25-F1
#
_entry.id   AF-A0A2V9MS25-F1
#
_cell.length_a   1.000
_cell.length_b   1.000
_cell.length_c   1.000
_cell.angle_alpha   90.00
_cell.angle_beta   90.00
_cell.angle_gamma   90.00
#
_symmetry.space_group_name_H-M   'P 1'
#
loop_
_entity.id
_entity.type
_entity.pdbx_description
1 polymer ?
#
loop_
_entity_poly.entity_id
_entity_poly.type
_entity_poly.pdbx_seq_one_letter_code
_entity_poly.pdbx_strand_id
1 'polypeptide(L)' 'MKRYLFSYGTLLPKRAPAEIAPVVRRLRRVGRGRVHGRLYDLGEYPGAVLSKSGPVIAGQIFELPD' A
#
# COMPACT_ATOMS: atom_id res chain seq x y z
N MET A 1 -0.33 7.26 -19.30
CA MET A 1 -1.54 7.06 -18.47
C MET A 1 -1.11 7.01 -17.02
N LYS A 2 -1.74 7.77 -16.13
CA LYS A 2 -1.35 7.78 -14.71
C LYS A 2 -1.73 6.45 -14.05
N ARG A 3 -0.75 5.80 -13.41
CA ARG A 3 -0.96 4.56 -12.65
C ARG A 3 -0.92 4.86 -11.17
N TYR A 4 -1.85 4.28 -10.42
CA TYR A 4 -1.95 4.46 -8.98
C TYR A 4 -1.69 3.15 -8.25
N LEU A 5 -0.96 3.24 -7.14
CA LEU A 5 -0.67 2.15 -6.23
C LEU A 5 -1.37 2.42 -4.89
N PHE A 6 -2.20 1.48 -4.45
CA PHE A 6 -2.68 1.43 -3.08
C PHE A 6 -1.70 0.62 -2.23
N SER A 7 -1.22 1.18 -1.13
CA SER A 7 -0.35 0.51 -0.16
C SER A 7 -0.91 0.62 1.25
N TYR A 8 -0.86 -0.49 1.99
CA TYR A 8 -1.43 -0.65 3.32
C TYR A 8 -0.41 -1.15 4.35
N GLY A 9 0.86 -1.31 3.95
CA GLY A 9 1.88 -2.01 4.75
C GLY A 9 3.27 -1.38 4.65
N THR A 10 4.28 -2.21 4.43
CA THR A 10 5.69 -1.83 4.46
C THR A 10 6.10 -0.85 3.37
N LEU A 11 5.36 -0.73 2.27
CA LEU A 11 5.64 0.29 1.25
C LEU A 11 5.23 1.72 1.66
N LEU A 12 4.74 1.92 2.89
CA LEU A 12 4.53 3.27 3.43
C LEU A 12 5.88 3.98 3.69
N PRO A 13 5.93 5.31 3.55
CA PRO A 13 7.15 6.07 3.83
C PRO A 13 7.72 5.74 5.21
N LYS A 14 9.04 5.55 5.28
CA LYS A 14 9.80 5.17 6.50
C LYS A 14 9.55 3.74 7.02
N ARG A 15 8.75 2.92 6.33
CA ARG A 15 8.55 1.49 6.65
C ARG A 15 9.10 0.55 5.58
N ALA A 16 9.54 1.11 4.46
CA ALA A 16 10.05 0.34 3.34
C ALA A 16 11.41 -0.30 3.69
N PRO A 17 11.59 -1.61 3.41
CA PRO A 17 12.89 -2.26 3.49
C PRO A 17 13.95 -1.51 2.68
N ALA A 18 15.21 -1.61 3.11
CA ALA A 18 16.31 -0.82 2.55
C ALA A 18 16.47 -1.04 1.04
N GLU A 19 16.20 -2.26 0.57
CA GLU A 19 16.31 -2.70 -0.82
C GLU A 19 15.34 -1.94 -1.74
N ILE A 20 14.12 -1.63 -1.25
CA ILE A 20 13.08 -0.97 -2.05
C ILE A 20 12.84 0.49 -1.66
N ALA A 21 13.45 0.96 -0.57
CA ALA A 21 13.33 2.34 -0.10
C ALA A 21 13.63 3.40 -1.19
N PRO A 22 14.65 3.25 -2.07
CA PRO A 22 14.88 4.20 -3.16
C PRO A 22 13.70 4.30 -4.13
N VAL A 23 13.03 3.18 -4.42
CA VAL A 23 11.85 3.14 -5.31
C VAL A 23 10.65 3.77 -4.62
N VAL A 24 10.38 3.42 -3.36
CA VAL A 24 9.26 3.97 -2.58
C VAL A 24 9.38 5.50 -2.44
N ARG A 25 10.59 6.04 -2.31
CA ARG A 25 10.83 7.50 -2.24
C ARG A 25 10.44 8.25 -3.51
N ARG A 26 10.38 7.58 -4.67
CA ARG A 26 9.96 8.17 -5.94
C ARG A 26 8.43 8.24 -6.09
N LEU A 27 7.69 7.56 -5.23
CA LEU A 27 6.24 7.53 -5.27
C LEU A 27 5.66 8.85 -4.78
N ARG A 28 4.78 9.46 -5.59
CA ARG A 28 4.09 10.69 -5.19
C ARG A 28 2.85 10.33 -4.38
N ARG A 29 2.82 10.71 -3.10
CA ARG A 29 1.63 10.50 -2.26
C ARG A 29 0.47 11.35 -2.79
N VAL A 30 -0.64 10.70 -3.12
CA VAL A 30 -1.87 11.33 -3.61
C VAL A 30 -2.87 11.53 -2.47
N GLY A 31 -2.98 10.57 -1.56
CA GLY A 31 -3.96 10.67 -0.47
C GLY A 31 -4.10 9.41 0.38
N ARG A 32 -5.17 9.37 1.18
CA ARG A 32 -5.60 8.17 1.91
C ARG A 32 -6.52 7.34 1.01
N GLY A 33 -6.45 6.02 1.13
CA GLY A 33 -7.31 5.07 0.40
C GLY A 33 -7.92 4.04 1.33
N ARG A 34 -8.98 3.39 0.87
CA ARG A 34 -9.67 2.30 1.56
C ARG A 34 -10.12 1.26 0.54
N VAL A 35 -9.95 -0.03 0.86
CA VAL A 35 -10.45 -1.15 0.05
C VAL A 35 -11.17 -2.16 0.94
N HIS A 36 -12.19 -2.85 0.42
CA HIS A 36 -12.83 -3.94 1.14
C HIS A 36 -11.97 -5.19 1.08
N GLY A 37 -11.73 -5.79 2.25
CA GLY A 37 -10.85 -6.95 2.38
C GLY A 37 -10.45 -7.23 3.81
N ARG A 38 -9.75 -8.35 3.99
CA ARG A 38 -9.18 -8.75 5.27
C ARG A 38 -7.67 -8.73 5.22
N LEU A 39 -7.06 -8.19 6.28
CA LEU A 39 -5.63 -8.33 6.53
C LEU A 39 -5.35 -9.60 7.32
N TYR A 40 -4.31 -10.31 6.92
CA TYR A 40 -3.76 -11.45 7.60
C TYR A 40 -2.38 -11.08 8.12
N ASP A 41 -2.15 -11.40 9.39
CA ASP A 41 -0.84 -11.24 10.01
C ASP A 41 0.06 -12.38 9.53
N LEU A 42 1.09 -12.04 8.76
CA LEU A 42 2.13 -12.94 8.28
C LEU A 42 3.51 -12.50 8.83
N GLY A 43 3.52 -11.75 9.94
CA GLY A 43 4.70 -11.09 10.47
C GLY A 43 4.98 -9.76 9.78
N GLU A 44 6.22 -9.53 9.36
CA GLU A 44 6.68 -8.23 8.85
C GLU A 44 5.95 -7.77 7.58
N TYR A 45 5.40 -8.71 6.81
CA TYR A 45 4.74 -8.45 5.54
C TYR A 45 3.28 -8.92 5.57
N PRO A 46 2.34 -8.14 6.12
CA PRO A 46 0.94 -8.53 6.21
C PRO A 46 0.33 -8.75 4.82
N GLY A 47 -0.49 -9.79 4.69
CA GLY A 47 -1.20 -10.12 3.46
C GLY A 47 -2.60 -9.52 3.44
N ALA A 48 -3.05 -9.01 2.29
CA ALA A 48 -4.43 -8.58 2.09
C ALA A 48 -5.15 -9.50 1.10
N VAL A 49 -6.36 -9.92 1.47
CA VAL A 49 -7.30 -10.58 0.54
C VAL A 49 -8.50 -9.65 0.34
N LEU A 50 -8.73 -9.25 -0.91
CA LEU A 50 -9.86 -8.38 -1.27
C LEU A 50 -11.17 -9.16 -1.18
N SER A 51 -12.21 -8.49 -0.70
CA SER A 51 -13.56 -9.05 -0.61
C SER A 51 -14.59 -8.01 -1.03
N LYS A 52 -15.77 -8.45 -1.48
CA LYS A 52 -16.87 -7.54 -1.84
C LYS A 52 -17.62 -7.00 -0.63
N SER A 53 -17.49 -7.66 0.52
CA SER A 53 -18.12 -7.31 1.79
C SER A 53 -17.21 -7.62 2.96
N GLY A 54 -17.47 -7.01 4.11
CA GLY A 54 -16.68 -7.19 5.33
C GLY A 54 -15.75 -6.02 5.64
N PRO A 55 -14.67 -6.25 6.41
CA PRO A 55 -13.82 -5.19 6.93
C PRO A 55 -13.15 -4.37 5.82
N VAL A 56 -12.69 -3.18 6.22
CA VAL A 56 -12.02 -2.25 5.32
C VAL A 56 -10.56 -2.14 5.71
N ILE A 57 -9.69 -2.24 4.70
CA ILE A 57 -8.26 -2.05 4.83
C ILE A 57 -7.96 -0.58 4.54
N ALA A 58 -7.41 0.13 5.52
CA ALA A 58 -6.96 1.51 5.36
C ALA A 58 -5.53 1.53 4.81
N GLY A 59 -5.26 2.48 3.92
CA GLY A 59 -3.93 2.65 3.33
C GLY A 59 -3.72 4.04 2.73
N GLN A 60 -2.69 4.14 1.91
CA GLN A 60 -2.36 5.35 1.15
C GLN A 60 -2.34 5.05 -0.35
N ILE A 61 -2.68 6.08 -1.12
CA ILE A 61 -2.64 6.05 -2.57
C ILE A 61 -1.41 6.83 -3.02
N PHE A 62 -0.64 6.22 -3.91
CA PHE A 62 0.52 6.79 -4.54
C PHE A 62 0.33 6.82 -6.06
N GLU A 63 0.87 7.83 -6.71
CA GLU A 63 1.05 7.84 -8.16
C GLU A 63 2.43 7.24 -8.47
N LEU A 64 2.44 6.29 -9.41
CA LEU A 64 3.69 5.72 -9.94
C LEU A 64 4.35 6.72 -10.89
N PRO A 65 5.69 6.82 -10.88
CA PRO A 65 6.42 7.49 -11.95
C PRO A 65 6.14 6.78 -13.28
N ASP A 66 6.20 7.52 -14.39
CA ASP A 66 6.05 6.97 -15.74
C ASP A 66 7.11 5.90 -16.04
#